data_AF-A0A9E7I6W7-F1
#
_entry.id   AF-A0A9E7I6W7-F1
#
_cell.length_a   1.000
_cell.length_b   1.000
_cell.length_c   1.000
_cell.angle_alpha   90.00
_cell.angle_beta   90.00
_cell.angle_gamma   90.00
#
_symmetry.space_group_name_H-M   'P 1'
#
loop_
_entity.id
_entity.type
_entity.pdbx_description
1 polymer ?
#
loop_
_entity_poly.entity_id
_entity_poly.type
_entity_poly.pdbx_seq_one_letter_code
_entity_poly.pdbx_strand_id
1 'polypeptide(L)'
;MGRTPRAIVEDDYETEQQKQAAADVLYQYSQFVMVCIGEGVRPTDLRLHLMKELSGMPTSLKKEPSPDSPSSTGEPSSSGSMKRDKSHSS
;
A
#
# COMPACT_ATOMS: atom_id res chain seq x y z
N MET A 1 -24.86 39.10 21.68
CA MET A 1 -25.68 38.34 20.71
C MET A 1 -25.55 36.87 21.07
N GLY A 2 -26.62 36.25 21.59
CA GLY A 2 -26.63 34.81 21.88
C GLY A 2 -26.89 34.03 20.59
N ARG A 3 -26.12 32.95 20.34
CA ARG A 3 -26.39 32.03 19.22
C ARG A 3 -27.82 31.49 19.34
N THR A 4 -28.53 31.46 18.22
CA THR A 4 -29.89 30.90 18.17
C THR A 4 -29.82 29.38 18.38
N PRO A 5 -30.74 28.78 19.16
CA PRO A 5 -30.70 27.35 19.49
C PRO A 5 -30.65 26.41 18.28
N ARG A 6 -31.19 26.82 17.13
CA ARG A 6 -31.17 26.01 15.89
C ARG A 6 -29.79 25.84 15.27
N ALA A 7 -28.96 26.88 15.31
CA ALA A 7 -27.61 26.82 14.75
C ALA A 7 -26.69 25.90 15.55
N ILE A 8 -27.00 25.65 16.83
CA ILE A 8 -26.23 24.75 17.70
C ILE A 8 -26.56 23.28 17.36
N VAL A 9 -27.84 22.97 17.07
CA VAL A 9 -28.27 21.60 16.74
C VAL A 9 -27.77 21.14 15.37
N GLU A 10 -27.68 22.04 14.40
CA GLU A 10 -27.14 21.75 13.06
C GLU A 10 -25.62 21.48 13.11
N ASP A 11 -24.89 22.26 13.91
CA ASP A 11 -23.44 22.09 14.15
C ASP A 11 -23.13 20.76 14.85
N ASP A 12 -23.95 20.38 15.84
CA ASP A 12 -23.85 19.09 16.52
C ASP A 12 -24.10 17.90 15.57
N TYR A 13 -25.06 18.04 14.64
CA TYR A 13 -25.36 17.00 13.66
C TYR A 13 -24.24 16.81 12.64
N GLU A 14 -23.70 17.92 12.11
CA GLU A 14 -22.55 17.87 11.18
C GLU A 14 -21.32 17.25 11.85
N THR A 15 -21.07 17.62 13.11
CA THR A 15 -20.00 17.05 13.91
C THR A 15 -20.16 15.54 14.10
N GLU A 16 -21.37 15.07 14.38
CA GLU A 16 -21.62 13.63 14.57
C GLU A 16 -21.46 12.85 13.26
N GLN A 17 -21.89 13.41 12.13
CA GLN A 17 -21.66 12.81 10.82
C GLN A 17 -20.17 12.73 10.48
N GLN A 18 -19.40 13.76 10.81
CA GLN A 18 -17.95 13.74 10.62
C GLN A 18 -17.28 12.68 11.48
N LYS A 19 -17.72 12.51 12.74
CA LYS A 19 -17.22 11.41 13.60
C LYS A 19 -17.52 10.04 12.99
N GLN A 20 -18.73 9.84 12.47
CA GLN A 20 -19.11 8.58 11.83
C GLN A 20 -18.25 8.31 10.59
N ALA A 21 -18.09 9.31 9.71
CA ALA A 21 -17.24 9.18 8.53
C ALA A 21 -15.78 8.87 8.89
N ALA A 22 -15.24 9.48 9.94
CA ALA A 22 -13.90 9.18 10.44
C ALA A 22 -13.80 7.75 10.99
N ALA A 23 -14.81 7.30 11.75
CA ALA A 23 -14.87 5.93 12.27
C ALA A 23 -14.92 4.90 11.14
N ASP A 24 -15.72 5.15 10.10
CA ASP A 24 -15.84 4.27 8.94
C ASP A 24 -14.51 4.15 8.18
N VAL A 25 -13.81 5.27 7.97
CA VAL A 25 -12.48 5.29 7.34
C VAL A 25 -11.46 4.52 8.18
N LEU A 26 -11.46 4.71 9.50
CA LEU A 26 -10.54 4.00 10.40
C LEU A 26 -10.83 2.49 10.43
N TYR A 27 -12.10 2.10 10.41
CA TYR A 27 -12.50 0.69 10.35
C TYR A 27 -12.07 0.04 9.02
N GLN A 28 -12.29 0.72 7.89
CA GLN A 28 -11.80 0.25 6.60
C GLN A 28 -10.28 0.08 6.58
N TYR A 29 -9.55 1.05 7.15
CA TYR A 29 -8.11 0.97 7.27
C TYR A 29 -7.66 -0.17 8.17
N SER A 30 -8.33 -0.42 9.31
CA SER A 30 -7.99 -1.54 10.19
C SER A 30 -8.16 -2.89 9.51
N GLN A 31 -9.21 -3.05 8.70
CA GLN A 31 -9.40 -4.27 7.89
C GLN A 31 -8.27 -4.44 6.87
N PHE A 32 -7.88 -3.36 6.19
CA PHE A 32 -6.77 -3.39 5.24
C PHE A 32 -5.45 -3.78 5.90
N VAL A 33 -5.13 -3.23 7.07
CA VAL A 33 -3.91 -3.58 7.83
C VAL A 33 -3.95 -5.03 8.29
N MET A 34 -5.11 -5.54 8.73
CA MET A 34 -5.26 -6.94 9.12
C MET A 34 -4.93 -7.90 7.97
N VAL A 35 -5.36 -7.57 6.74
CA VAL A 35 -4.98 -8.32 5.54
C VAL A 35 -3.47 -8.25 5.29
N CYS A 36 -2.85 -7.07 5.42
CA CYS A 36 -1.40 -6.91 5.28
C CYS A 36 -0.62 -7.82 6.25
N ILE A 37 -1.10 -7.92 7.50
CA ILE A 37 -0.51 -8.77 8.54
C ILE A 37 -0.69 -10.26 8.18
N GLY A 38 -1.90 -10.66 7.75
CA GLY A 38 -2.19 -12.04 7.35
C GLY A 38 -1.33 -12.53 6.18
N GLU A 39 -1.11 -11.65 5.20
CA GLU A 39 -0.24 -11.93 4.03
C GLU A 39 1.25 -11.72 4.33
N GLY A 40 1.59 -11.09 5.47
CA GLY A 40 2.97 -10.79 5.84
C GLY A 40 3.66 -9.80 4.90
N VAL A 41 2.91 -8.87 4.31
CA VAL A 41 3.38 -7.87 3.35
C VAL A 41 3.20 -6.46 3.90
N ARG A 42 3.99 -5.51 3.38
CA ARG A 42 3.83 -4.10 3.77
C ARG A 42 2.57 -3.53 3.11
N PRO A 43 1.87 -2.59 3.77
CA PRO A 43 0.70 -1.90 3.19
C PRO A 43 0.94 -1.32 1.80
N THR A 44 2.15 -0.80 1.54
CA THR A 44 2.52 -0.24 0.23
C THR A 44 2.56 -1.32 -0.87
N ASP A 45 3.08 -2.50 -0.56
CA ASP A 45 3.25 -3.58 -1.53
C ASP A 45 1.89 -4.19 -1.88
N LEU A 46 1.02 -4.40 -0.88
CA LEU A 46 -0.36 -4.82 -1.11
C LEU A 46 -1.14 -3.79 -1.92
N ARG A 47 -0.98 -2.49 -1.63
CA ARG A 47 -1.64 -1.44 -2.41
C ARG A 47 -1.22 -1.46 -3.87
N LEU A 48 0.08 -1.60 -4.14
CA LEU A 48 0.59 -1.70 -5.51
C LEU A 48 0.10 -2.97 -6.21
N HIS A 49 0.06 -4.10 -5.49
CA HIS A 49 -0.50 -5.35 -6.00
C HIS A 49 -1.95 -5.18 -6.45
N LEU A 50 -2.81 -4.65 -5.57
CA LEU A 50 -4.22 -4.38 -5.87
C LEU A 50 -4.38 -3.44 -7.06
N MET A 51 -3.58 -2.36 -7.14
CA MET A 51 -3.65 -1.44 -8.29
C MET A 51 -3.29 -2.14 -9.61
N LYS A 52 -2.31 -3.04 -9.60
CA LYS A 52 -1.95 -3.81 -10.80
C LYS A 52 -3.02 -4.86 -11.14
N GLU A 53 -3.62 -5.52 -10.15
CA GLU A 53 -4.74 -6.46 -10.36
C GLU A 53 -5.95 -5.75 -11.00
N LEU A 54 -6.32 -4.57 -10.49
CA LEU A 54 -7.41 -3.75 -11.04
C LEU A 54 -7.12 -3.29 -12.48
N SER A 55 -5.85 -3.14 -12.83
CA SER A 55 -5.40 -2.83 -14.20
C SER A 55 -5.37 -4.06 -15.13
N GLY A 56 -5.68 -5.26 -14.63
CA GLY A 56 -5.59 -6.51 -15.39
C GLY A 56 -4.15 -6.95 -15.69
N MET A 57 -3.15 -6.37 -15.02
CA MET A 57 -1.76 -6.78 -15.16
C MET A 57 -1.50 -8.03 -14.31
N PRO A 58 -0.62 -8.94 -14.73
CA PRO A 58 -0.22 -10.06 -13.88
C PRO A 58 0.58 -9.56 -12.67
N THR A 59 0.25 -10.07 -11.49
CA THR A 59 0.84 -9.68 -10.20
C THR A 59 1.07 -10.90 -9.33
N SER A 60 1.95 -10.79 -8.34
CA SER A 60 2.08 -11.81 -7.30
C SER A 60 2.56 -11.19 -6.00
N LEU A 61 1.91 -11.56 -4.88
CA LEU A 61 2.33 -11.26 -3.52
C LEU A 61 3.32 -12.34 -3.04
N LYS A 62 4.44 -12.55 -3.75
CA LYS A 62 5.43 -13.52 -3.25
C LYS A 62 6.22 -12.90 -2.12
N LYS A 63 6.17 -13.55 -0.96
CA LYS A 63 7.05 -13.31 0.19
C LYS A 63 8.48 -13.67 -0.19
N GLU A 64 9.33 -12.68 -0.41
CA GLU A 64 10.78 -12.91 -0.47
C GLU A 64 11.24 -13.35 0.93
N PRO A 65 11.98 -14.46 1.07
CA PRO A 65 12.60 -14.81 2.34
C PRO A 65 13.61 -13.73 2.71
N SER A 66 13.42 -13.09 3.86
CA SER A 66 14.33 -12.10 4.42
C SER A 66 15.75 -12.69 4.55
N PRO A 67 16.81 -11.95 4.16
CA PRO A 67 18.18 -12.47 4.01
C PRO A 67 18.97 -12.68 5.32
N ASP A 68 18.30 -12.98 6.44
CA ASP A 68 18.94 -13.27 7.73
C ASP A 68 18.99 -14.78 8.04
N SER A 69 19.36 -15.58 7.05
CA SER A 69 19.64 -17.02 7.24
C SER A 69 20.84 -17.44 6.38
N PRO A 70 21.99 -17.79 6.97
CA PRO A 70 23.13 -18.23 6.20
C PRO A 70 22.94 -19.71 5.81
N SER A 71 22.62 -19.98 4.55
CA SER A 71 22.83 -21.30 3.96
C SER A 71 23.12 -21.21 2.46
N SER A 72 24.42 -21.04 2.19
CA SER A 72 25.23 -21.78 1.22
C SER A 72 24.56 -22.37 -0.03
N THR A 73 25.20 -22.03 -1.16
CA THR A 73 25.44 -22.83 -2.38
C THR A 73 24.38 -22.83 -3.49
N GLY A 74 24.76 -22.25 -4.64
CA GLY A 74 24.21 -22.66 -5.94
C GLY A 74 24.08 -21.60 -7.03
N GLU A 75 25.15 -20.88 -7.38
CA GLU A 75 25.29 -20.44 -8.79
C GLU A 75 25.84 -21.63 -9.59
N PRO A 76 25.53 -21.83 -10.91
CA PRO A 76 25.58 -20.73 -11.88
C PRO A 76 24.66 -20.81 -13.13
N SER A 77 24.75 -19.73 -13.91
CA SER A 77 24.68 -19.63 -15.39
C SER A 77 23.31 -19.57 -16.07
N SER A 78 23.10 -18.52 -16.88
CA SER A 78 23.32 -18.60 -18.34
C SER A 78 22.96 -17.30 -19.11
N SER A 79 23.89 -16.83 -19.96
CA SER A 79 23.73 -16.18 -21.28
C SER A 79 22.84 -14.91 -21.39
N GLY A 80 23.27 -13.72 -21.79
CA GLY A 80 24.34 -13.29 -22.70
C GLY A 80 23.76 -12.28 -23.71
N SER A 81 24.28 -11.04 -23.79
CA SER A 81 24.08 -10.14 -24.95
C SER A 81 24.96 -8.87 -24.90
N MET A 82 26.08 -8.94 -25.64
CA MET A 82 26.77 -7.92 -26.44
C MET A 82 26.72 -6.40 -26.08
N LYS A 83 27.92 -5.89 -25.77
CA LYS A 83 28.51 -4.56 -26.05
C LYS A 83 27.73 -3.63 -27.00
N ARG A 84 27.66 -2.33 -26.61
CA ARG A 84 28.08 -1.23 -27.49
C ARG A 84 28.44 0.05 -26.72
N ASP A 85 29.72 0.38 -26.78
CA ASP A 85 30.32 1.67 -26.45
C ASP A 85 29.89 2.77 -27.44
N LYS A 86 29.55 3.98 -26.98
CA LYS A 86 30.06 5.23 -27.57
C LYS A 86 29.77 6.44 -26.69
N SER A 87 30.83 7.01 -26.14
CA SER A 87 30.92 8.34 -25.55
C SER A 87 30.51 9.42 -26.54
N HIS A 88 29.92 10.52 -26.06
CA HIS A 88 30.13 11.83 -26.68
C HIS A 88 30.20 12.90 -25.60
N SER A 89 31.42 13.35 -25.32
CA SER A 89 31.71 14.67 -24.76
C SER A 89 32.07 15.58 -25.93
N SER A 90 31.45 16.75 -25.98
CA SER A 90 32.01 18.04 -26.39
C SER A 90 31.06 19.12 -25.92
#